data_AF-A0A497STI6-F1
#
_entry.id   AF-A0A497STI6-F1
#
_cell.length_a   1.000
_cell.length_b   1.000
_cell.length_c   1.000
_cell.angle_alpha   90.00
_cell.angle_beta   90.00
_cell.angle_gamma   90.00
#
_symmetry.space_group_name_H-M   'P 1'
#
loop_
_entity.id
_entity.type
_entity.pdbx_description
1 polymer ?
#
loop_
_entity_poly.entity_id
_entity_poly.type
_entity_poly.pdbx_seq_one_letter_code
_entity_poly.pdbx_strand_id
1 'polypeptide(L)'
;MTVTEWGAIKVPKRLLQVIDNLKHLEGVPRHVIVAKAIQLYMAQLEDVGGRGHCKGRKHPRKIWYAWKFMLSYAEFRVAVKYKRYLPKKVREELLKYLEYNLFVLRDRIKVITPQEAKELYLMLREYAENPSNELLYKLNDMVRDVWMRILF
;
A
#
# COMPACT_ATOMS: atom_id res chain seq x y z
N MET A 1 14.78 2.36 -34.47
CA MET A 1 14.68 1.00 -33.91
C MET A 1 15.70 0.90 -32.78
N THR A 2 15.28 0.68 -31.55
CA THR A 2 16.20 0.45 -30.42
C THR A 2 16.95 -0.85 -30.66
N VAL A 3 18.27 -0.76 -30.84
CA VAL A 3 19.14 -1.93 -31.01
C VAL A 3 19.08 -2.73 -29.72
N THR A 4 18.57 -3.96 -29.80
CA THR A 4 18.61 -4.88 -28.66
C THR A 4 20.00 -5.54 -28.68
N GLU A 5 20.86 -5.17 -27.74
CA GLU A 5 22.18 -5.79 -27.60
C GLU A 5 22.01 -7.22 -27.05
N TRP A 6 22.44 -8.21 -27.84
CA TRP A 6 22.36 -9.60 -27.44
C TRP A 6 23.62 -10.01 -26.67
N GLY A 7 23.43 -10.67 -25.52
CA GLY A 7 24.52 -11.16 -24.68
C GLY A 7 24.25 -12.58 -24.16
N ALA A 8 25.28 -13.21 -23.60
CA ALA A 8 25.19 -14.54 -23.00
C ALA A 8 25.29 -14.46 -21.47
N ILE A 9 24.37 -15.12 -20.77
CA ILE A 9 24.39 -15.27 -19.31
C ILE A 9 24.56 -16.74 -18.93
N LYS A 10 25.42 -17.02 -17.96
CA LYS A 10 25.56 -18.36 -17.38
C LYS A 10 24.50 -18.52 -16.29
N VAL A 11 23.67 -19.56 -16.40
CA VAL A 11 22.63 -19.88 -15.42
C VAL A 11 22.74 -21.35 -14.96
N PRO A 12 22.43 -21.66 -13.70
CA PRO A 12 22.38 -23.04 -13.23
C PRO A 12 21.39 -23.89 -14.04
N LYS A 13 21.72 -25.16 -14.32
CA LYS A 13 20.88 -26.06 -15.13
C LYS A 13 19.43 -26.15 -14.63
N ARG A 14 19.24 -26.18 -13.30
CA ARG A 14 17.91 -26.20 -12.67
C ARG A 14 17.10 -24.94 -12.98
N LEU A 15 17.73 -23.77 -12.97
CA LEU A 15 17.05 -22.52 -13.28
C LEU A 15 16.69 -22.45 -14.77
N LEU A 16 17.57 -22.94 -15.65
CA LEU A 16 17.28 -23.03 -17.09
C LEU A 16 16.05 -23.91 -17.36
N GLN A 17 15.93 -25.05 -16.69
CA GLN A 17 14.74 -25.93 -16.79
C GLN A 17 13.45 -25.22 -16.36
N VAL A 18 13.49 -24.43 -15.28
CA VAL A 18 12.33 -23.65 -14.84
C VAL A 18 11.94 -22.61 -15.88
N ILE A 19 12.93 -21.89 -16.45
CA ILE A 19 12.68 -20.91 -17.51
C ILE A 19 12.09 -21.58 -18.74
N ASP A 20 12.57 -22.77 -19.11
CA ASP A 20 12.04 -23.54 -20.24
C ASP A 20 10.60 -23.97 -20.02
N ASN A 21 10.27 -24.47 -18.83
CA ASN A 21 8.90 -24.84 -18.51
C ASN A 21 7.96 -23.63 -18.60
N LEU A 22 8.35 -22.48 -18.04
CA LEU A 22 7.57 -21.24 -18.11
C LEU A 22 7.41 -20.71 -19.54
N LYS A 23 8.49 -20.79 -20.34
CA LYS A 23 8.47 -20.46 -21.78
C LYS A 23 7.42 -21.29 -22.52
N HIS A 24 7.34 -22.60 -22.25
CA HIS A 24 6.35 -23.49 -22.86
C HIS A 24 4.92 -23.21 -22.38
N LEU A 25 4.74 -22.93 -21.08
CA LEU A 25 3.43 -22.64 -20.49
C LEU A 25 2.84 -21.31 -20.99
N GLU A 26 3.66 -20.26 -21.08
CA GLU A 26 3.20 -18.92 -21.49
C GLU A 26 3.29 -18.69 -23.01
N GLY A 27 3.93 -19.58 -23.76
CA GLY A 27 4.11 -19.45 -25.21
C GLY A 27 5.03 -18.29 -25.62
N VAL A 28 5.92 -17.83 -24.74
CA VAL A 28 6.81 -16.68 -24.99
C VAL A 28 8.29 -17.09 -24.96
N PRO A 29 9.21 -16.39 -25.66
CA PRO A 29 10.64 -16.68 -25.63
C PRO A 29 11.28 -16.56 -24.24
N ARG A 30 12.39 -17.28 -24.01
CA ARG A 30 13.14 -17.27 -22.73
C ARG A 30 13.52 -15.86 -22.26
N HIS A 31 13.96 -15.00 -23.18
CA HIS A 31 14.37 -13.64 -22.84
C HIS A 31 13.22 -12.79 -22.31
N VAL A 32 11.98 -13.07 -22.70
CA VAL A 32 10.78 -12.38 -22.18
C VAL A 32 10.52 -12.79 -20.73
N ILE A 33 10.63 -14.08 -20.41
CA ILE A 33 10.50 -14.58 -19.03
C ILE A 33 11.57 -13.96 -18.13
N VAL A 34 12.82 -13.94 -18.61
CA VAL A 34 13.94 -13.35 -17.87
C VAL A 34 13.75 -11.83 -17.71
N ALA A 35 13.30 -11.12 -18.74
CA ALA A 35 13.01 -9.69 -18.67
C ALA A 35 11.90 -9.39 -17.64
N LYS A 36 10.80 -10.16 -17.62
CA LYS A 36 9.75 -10.05 -16.60
C LYS A 36 10.30 -10.26 -15.20
N ALA A 37 11.12 -11.29 -14.99
CA ALA A 37 11.73 -11.58 -13.70
C ALA A 37 12.68 -10.46 -13.23
N ILE A 38 13.49 -9.92 -14.13
CA ILE A 38 14.36 -8.77 -13.85
C ILE A 38 13.53 -7.53 -13.52
N GLN A 39 12.48 -7.26 -14.28
CA GLN A 39 11.59 -6.12 -14.04
C GLN A 39 10.91 -6.21 -12.67
N LEU A 40 10.43 -7.40 -12.28
CA LEU A 40 9.88 -7.64 -10.94
C LEU A 40 10.92 -7.45 -9.84
N TYR A 41 12.14 -7.95 -10.06
CA TYR A 41 13.25 -7.77 -9.11
C TYR A 41 13.66 -6.30 -8.98
N MET A 42 13.74 -5.57 -10.09
CA MET A 42 14.02 -4.13 -10.10
C MET A 42 12.91 -3.32 -9.43
N ALA A 43 11.63 -3.62 -9.72
CA ALA A 43 10.50 -3.00 -9.03
C ALA A 43 10.56 -3.26 -7.52
N GLN A 44 10.94 -4.49 -7.12
CA GLN A 44 11.16 -4.83 -5.71
C GLN A 44 12.34 -4.08 -5.10
N LEU A 45 13.36 -3.70 -5.88
CA LEU A 45 14.49 -2.88 -5.43
C LEU A 45 14.19 -1.38 -5.39
N GLU A 46 13.37 -0.85 -6.30
CA GLU A 46 12.95 0.55 -6.36
C GLU A 46 11.95 0.93 -5.26
N ASP A 47 11.08 0.00 -4.86
CA ASP A 47 10.07 0.21 -3.81
C ASP A 47 10.66 0.15 -2.38
N VAL A 48 12.00 0.12 -2.27
CA VAL A 48 12.73 0.03 -1.01
C VAL A 48 12.91 1.42 -0.39
N GLY A 49 12.34 1.60 0.79
CA GLY A 49 12.71 2.66 1.72
C GLY A 49 13.53 2.09 2.87
N GLY A 50 14.52 2.84 3.36
CA GLY A 50 15.27 2.49 4.56
C GLY A 50 16.34 3.53 4.89
N ARG A 51 16.24 4.18 6.04
CA ARG A 51 17.38 4.92 6.63
C ARG A 51 18.35 3.89 7.24
N GLY A 52 19.62 4.25 7.37
CA GLY A 52 20.70 3.35 7.84
C GLY A 52 20.48 2.66 9.20
N HIS A 53 19.45 3.05 9.96
CA HIS A 53 19.08 2.43 11.24
C HIS A 53 18.34 1.08 11.08
N CYS A 54 17.75 0.80 9.92
CA CYS A 54 17.14 -0.51 9.63
C CYS A 54 18.24 -1.47 9.16
N LYS A 55 18.77 -2.30 10.08
CA LYS A 55 19.83 -3.30 9.87
C LYS A 55 19.51 -4.31 8.74
N GLY A 56 19.60 -3.89 7.48
CA GLY A 56 19.46 -4.76 6.29
C GLY A 56 18.06 -5.27 5.97
N ARG A 57 17.05 -5.11 6.86
CA ARG A 57 15.65 -5.45 6.56
C ARG A 57 14.99 -4.29 5.83
N LYS A 58 15.04 -4.38 4.50
CA LYS A 58 14.38 -3.49 3.55
C LYS A 58 12.86 -3.61 3.72
N HIS A 59 12.19 -2.55 4.19
CA HIS A 59 10.72 -2.52 4.24
C HIS A 59 10.19 -1.77 3.01
N PRO A 60 9.22 -2.35 2.26
CA PRO A 60 8.57 -1.66 1.16
C PRO A 60 7.96 -0.34 1.64
N ARG A 61 8.11 0.74 0.85
CA ARG A 61 7.54 2.06 1.19
C ARG A 61 6.03 1.98 1.40
N LYS A 62 5.35 1.12 0.67
CA LYS A 62 3.91 0.86 0.84
C LYS A 62 3.54 0.39 2.25
N ILE A 63 4.36 -0.47 2.88
CA ILE A 63 4.13 -0.93 4.26
C ILE A 63 4.16 0.25 5.24
N TRP A 64 5.05 1.21 5.02
CA TRP A 64 5.10 2.41 5.85
C TRP A 64 3.81 3.23 5.76
N TYR A 65 3.26 3.40 4.55
CA TYR A 65 1.99 4.10 4.35
C TYR A 65 0.81 3.31 4.92
N ALA A 66 0.79 1.98 4.77
CA ALA A 66 -0.21 1.11 5.37
C ALA A 66 -0.21 1.22 6.90
N TRP A 67 0.98 1.24 7.51
CA TRP A 67 1.16 1.38 8.95
C TRP A 67 0.67 2.73 9.45
N LYS A 68 1.09 3.84 8.79
CA LYS A 68 0.62 5.18 9.12
C LYS A 68 -0.89 5.32 9.04
N PHE A 69 -1.49 4.78 7.98
CA PHE A 69 -2.93 4.82 7.78
C PHE A 69 -3.66 4.12 8.92
N MET A 70 -3.28 2.88 9.25
CA MET A 70 -3.90 2.12 10.34
C MET A 70 -3.68 2.75 11.72
N LEU A 71 -2.49 3.31 11.99
CA LEU A 71 -2.24 4.02 13.24
C LEU A 71 -3.14 5.24 13.39
N SER A 72 -3.20 6.09 12.37
CA SER A 72 -4.05 7.29 12.42
C SER A 72 -5.54 6.95 12.56
N TYR A 73 -5.98 5.86 11.92
CA TYR A 73 -7.34 5.36 12.08
C TYR A 73 -7.61 4.84 13.50
N ALA A 74 -6.67 4.09 14.08
CA ALA A 74 -6.79 3.60 15.45
C ALA A 74 -6.83 4.73 16.48
N GLU A 75 -5.93 5.72 16.34
CA GLU A 75 -5.91 6.93 17.19
C GLU A 75 -7.23 7.70 17.09
N PHE A 76 -7.73 7.90 15.88
CA PHE A 76 -9.04 8.51 15.65
C PHE A 76 -10.17 7.72 16.34
N ARG A 77 -10.21 6.39 16.20
CA ARG A 77 -11.23 5.55 16.85
C ARG A 77 -11.19 5.63 18.37
N VAL A 78 -10.00 5.61 18.95
CA VAL A 78 -9.81 5.81 20.40
C VAL A 78 -10.35 7.18 20.79
N ALA A 79 -10.06 8.22 19.99
CA ALA A 79 -10.52 9.57 20.28
C ALA A 79 -12.05 9.73 20.25
N VAL A 80 -12.73 9.06 19.31
CA VAL A 80 -14.19 9.03 19.25
C VAL A 80 -14.77 8.24 20.42
N LYS A 81 -14.22 7.06 20.75
CA LYS A 81 -14.67 6.22 21.86
C LYS A 81 -14.60 6.94 23.21
N TYR A 82 -13.53 7.69 23.43
CA TYR A 82 -13.27 8.42 24.68
C TYR A 82 -13.57 9.92 24.54
N LYS A 83 -14.52 10.31 23.67
CA LYS A 83 -14.81 11.73 23.35
C LYS A 83 -15.14 12.62 24.55
N ARG A 84 -15.63 12.03 25.65
CA ARG A 84 -15.92 12.73 26.90
C ARG A 84 -14.68 13.16 27.69
N TYR A 85 -13.55 12.50 27.46
CA TYR A 85 -12.27 12.76 28.15
C TYR A 85 -11.29 13.54 27.28
N LEU A 86 -11.59 13.72 25.99
CA LEU A 86 -10.70 14.35 25.03
C LEU A 86 -11.28 15.68 24.55
N PRO A 87 -10.51 16.79 24.64
CA PRO A 87 -10.93 18.07 24.12
C PRO A 87 -11.35 17.98 22.65
N LYS A 88 -12.37 18.75 22.26
CA LYS A 88 -12.86 18.81 20.87
C LYS A 88 -11.72 19.10 19.88
N LYS A 89 -10.83 20.03 20.23
CA LYS A 89 -9.64 20.38 19.44
C LYS A 89 -8.75 19.17 19.12
N VAL A 90 -8.46 18.33 20.11
CA VAL A 90 -7.63 17.13 19.93
C VAL A 90 -8.29 16.15 18.96
N ARG A 91 -9.62 15.97 19.05
CA ARG A 91 -10.38 15.11 18.15
C ARG A 91 -10.36 15.62 16.70
N GLU A 92 -10.48 16.93 16.52
CA GLU A 92 -10.39 17.56 15.19
C GLU A 92 -8.98 17.46 14.59
N GLU A 93 -7.94 17.59 15.41
CA GLU A 93 -6.55 17.41 14.96
C GLU A 93 -6.29 15.96 14.49
N LEU A 94 -6.80 14.96 15.21
CA LEU A 94 -6.68 13.56 14.79
C LEU A 94 -7.45 13.26 13.51
N LEU A 95 -8.64 13.84 13.34
CA LEU A 95 -9.41 13.74 12.10
C LEU A 95 -8.65 14.38 10.92
N LYS A 96 -8.06 15.56 11.12
CA LYS A 96 -7.21 16.23 10.10
C LYS A 96 -5.97 15.41 9.76
N TYR A 97 -5.36 14.75 10.75
CA TYR A 97 -4.22 13.88 10.50
C TYR A 97 -4.61 12.67 9.63
N LEU A 98 -5.78 12.07 9.89
CA LEU A 98 -6.33 11.00 9.08
C LEU A 98 -6.69 11.47 7.67
N GLU A 99 -7.28 12.66 7.52
CA GLU A 99 -7.55 13.31 6.23
C GLU A 99 -6.26 13.53 5.42
N TYR A 100 -5.20 14.00 6.06
CA TYR A 100 -3.90 14.13 5.42
C TYR A 100 -3.35 12.78 4.93
N ASN A 101 -3.53 11.71 5.71
CA ASN A 101 -3.14 10.37 5.27
C ASN A 101 -3.98 9.93 4.06
N LEU A 102 -5.29 10.19 4.01
CA LEU A 102 -6.12 9.93 2.83
C LEU A 102 -5.62 10.71 1.60
N PHE A 103 -5.23 11.97 1.76
CA PHE A 103 -4.62 12.76 0.70
C PHE A 103 -3.32 12.13 0.18
N VAL A 104 -2.45 11.66 1.08
CA VAL A 104 -1.21 10.96 0.70
C VAL A 104 -1.51 9.67 -0.06
N LEU A 105 -2.49 8.89 0.40
CA LEU A 105 -2.91 7.65 -0.28
C LEU A 105 -3.47 7.91 -1.68
N ARG A 106 -4.22 9.00 -1.86
CA ARG A 106 -4.75 9.44 -3.15
C ARG A 106 -3.65 9.93 -4.10
N ASP A 107 -2.83 10.89 -3.66
CA ASP A 107 -1.97 11.64 -4.59
C ASP A 107 -0.59 11.02 -4.77
N ARG A 108 -0.05 10.38 -3.73
CA ARG A 108 1.30 9.79 -3.77
C ARG A 108 1.27 8.31 -4.08
N ILE A 109 0.36 7.56 -3.46
CA ILE A 109 0.30 6.10 -3.59
C ILE A 109 -0.71 5.68 -4.67
N LYS A 110 -1.72 6.51 -4.94
CA LYS A 110 -2.77 6.28 -5.96
C LYS A 110 -3.56 4.98 -5.74
N VAL A 111 -3.81 4.63 -4.48
CA VAL A 111 -4.54 3.41 -4.08
C VAL A 111 -6.04 3.62 -3.89
N ILE A 112 -6.45 4.89 -3.78
CA ILE A 112 -7.84 5.31 -3.67
C ILE A 112 -8.12 6.41 -4.68
N THR A 113 -9.33 6.40 -5.21
CA THR A 113 -9.86 7.47 -6.05
C THR A 113 -10.21 8.72 -5.23
N PRO A 114 -10.33 9.90 -5.85
CA PRO A 114 -10.81 11.10 -5.16
C PRO A 114 -12.19 10.92 -4.52
N GLN A 115 -13.07 10.15 -5.17
CA GLN A 115 -14.42 9.88 -4.68
C GLN A 115 -14.39 8.98 -3.43
N GLU A 116 -13.64 7.87 -3.46
CA GLU A 116 -13.47 7.00 -2.29
C GLU A 116 -12.85 7.75 -1.11
N ALA A 117 -11.86 8.60 -1.36
CA ALA A 117 -11.24 9.43 -0.31
C ALA A 117 -12.27 10.37 0.34
N LYS A 118 -13.14 10.99 -0.47
CA LYS A 118 -14.20 11.90 0.00
C LYS A 118 -15.26 11.14 0.80
N GLU A 119 -15.73 10.01 0.29
CA GLU A 119 -16.73 9.16 0.96
C GLU A 119 -16.21 8.67 2.32
N LEU A 120 -14.97 8.17 2.34
CA LEU A 120 -14.34 7.72 3.57
C LEU A 120 -14.21 8.84 4.59
N TYR A 121 -13.79 10.05 4.15
CA TYR A 121 -13.72 11.21 5.02
C TYR A 121 -15.08 11.65 5.58
N LEU A 122 -16.13 11.63 4.76
CA LEU A 122 -17.48 11.96 5.21
C LEU A 122 -18.00 10.98 6.26
N MET A 123 -17.80 9.67 6.05
CA MET A 123 -18.15 8.66 7.05
C MET A 123 -17.34 8.81 8.35
N LEU A 124 -16.06 9.17 8.25
CA LEU A 124 -15.23 9.46 9.44
C LEU A 124 -15.81 10.64 10.23
N ARG A 125 -16.22 11.71 9.55
CA ARG A 125 -16.88 12.85 10.19
C ARG A 125 -18.20 12.47 10.85
N GLU A 126 -19.05 11.76 10.11
CA GLU A 126 -20.33 11.27 10.63
C GLU A 126 -20.13 10.41 11.88
N TYR A 127 -19.16 9.49 11.84
CA TYR A 127 -18.84 8.62 12.96
C TYR A 127 -18.31 9.38 14.18
N ALA A 128 -17.53 10.45 13.96
CA ALA A 128 -17.03 11.28 15.05
C ALA A 128 -18.14 12.01 15.81
N GLU A 129 -19.19 12.42 15.10
CA GLU A 129 -20.35 13.12 15.67
C GLU A 129 -21.34 12.12 16.28
N ASN A 130 -21.73 11.11 15.50
CA ASN A 130 -22.78 10.15 15.79
C ASN A 130 -22.24 8.71 15.73
N PRO A 131 -21.48 8.27 16.74
CA PRO A 131 -20.89 6.94 16.73
C PRO A 131 -21.97 5.86 16.85
N SER A 132 -22.13 5.05 15.80
CA SER A 132 -22.98 3.86 15.78
C SER A 132 -22.17 2.62 15.38
N ASN A 133 -22.60 1.45 15.82
CA ASN A 133 -21.93 0.19 15.45
C ASN A 133 -22.09 -0.13 13.97
N GLU A 134 -23.25 0.17 13.38
CA GLU A 134 -23.49 -0.03 11.95
C GLU A 134 -22.52 0.79 11.10
N LEU A 135 -22.39 2.09 11.40
CA LEU A 135 -21.46 2.97 10.69
C LEU A 135 -20.01 2.52 10.91
N LEU A 136 -19.67 2.08 12.12
CA LEU A 136 -18.35 1.54 12.43
C LEU A 136 -18.01 0.30 11.59
N TYR A 137 -18.96 -0.62 11.38
CA TYR A 137 -18.71 -1.80 10.55
C TYR A 137 -18.45 -1.42 9.09
N LYS A 138 -19.29 -0.57 8.50
CA LYS A 138 -19.09 -0.05 7.13
C LYS A 138 -17.74 0.66 6.99
N LEU A 139 -17.39 1.48 7.98
CA LEU A 139 -16.12 2.19 8.03
C LEU A 139 -14.92 1.24 8.13
N ASN A 140 -15.01 0.20 8.97
CA ASN A 140 -13.95 -0.81 9.10
C ASN A 140 -13.77 -1.59 7.79
N ASP A 141 -14.85 -1.94 7.08
CA ASP A 141 -14.77 -2.64 5.79
C ASP A 141 -14.05 -1.77 4.75
N MET A 142 -14.43 -0.49 4.62
CA MET A 142 -13.75 0.43 3.69
C MET A 142 -12.28 0.65 4.05
N VAL A 143 -11.97 0.83 5.34
CA VAL A 143 -10.58 0.97 5.80
C VAL A 143 -9.77 -0.30 5.52
N ARG A 144 -10.35 -1.47 5.74
CA ARG A 144 -9.71 -2.76 5.44
C ARG A 144 -9.40 -2.88 3.95
N ASP A 145 -10.34 -2.53 3.09
CA ASP A 145 -10.16 -2.62 1.64
C ASP A 145 -9.04 -1.68 1.16
N VAL A 146 -9.02 -0.43 1.66
CA VAL A 146 -7.92 0.50 1.37
C VAL A 146 -6.59 -0.04 1.89
N TRP A 147 -6.56 -0.60 3.10
CA TRP A 147 -5.35 -1.18 3.67
C TRP A 147 -4.80 -2.33 2.83
N MET A 148 -5.66 -3.23 2.37
CA MET A 148 -5.27 -4.35 1.51
C MET A 148 -4.71 -3.86 0.17
N ARG A 149 -5.32 -2.84 -0.45
CA ARG A 149 -4.81 -2.22 -1.69
C ARG A 149 -3.46 -1.50 -1.52
N ILE A 150 -3.10 -1.12 -0.30
CA ILE A 150 -1.75 -0.59 -0.04
C ILE A 150 -0.73 -1.74 0.02
N LEU A 151 -1.11 -2.88 0.58
CA LEU A 151 -0.21 -4.01 0.78
C LEU A 151 0.04 -4.84 -0.50
N PHE A 152 -0.94 -4.92 -1.39
CA PHE A 152 -0.94 -5.76 -2.58
C PHE A 152 -1.18 -4.91 -3.83
#